data_AF-A0A8H9QYN1-F1
#
_entry.id   AF-A0A8H9QYN1-F1
#
_cell.length_a   1.000
_cell.length_b   1.000
_cell.length_c   1.000
_cell.angle_alpha   90.00
_cell.angle_beta   90.00
_cell.angle_gamma   90.00
#
_symmetry.space_group_name_H-M   'P 1'
#
loop_
_entity.id
_entity.type
_entity.pdbx_description
1 polymer ?
#
loop_
_entity_poly.entity_id
_entity_poly.type
_entity_poly.pdbx_seq_one_letter_code
_entity_poly.pdbx_strand_id
1 'polypeptide(L)'
;MVFTINAYKIPLESVYRLKNNNNWEPQEHFLTIDFENDMIFNTHEEAEKWLSDNNIILINEEKVNVSEFQVDCYDVENFNIEIVVHRRTKPSIFTEKDVRRVLKEGDDRYNNSLIIDFEGNLKLIQSNPEEIIYHSNYAVSNEVYNSGNGFVGREFSDLYIKYIYLNLLDNWVLHLESGRSIYVTCYEDNIDEENTIYKINQLLSDMNLLK
;
A
#
# COMPACT_ATOMS: atom_id res chain seq x y z
N MET A 1 4.30 -12.36 -7.54
CA MET A 1 4.46 -10.92 -7.81
C MET A 1 5.94 -10.59 -7.78
N VAL A 2 6.33 -9.38 -8.15
CA VAL A 2 7.68 -8.82 -7.96
C VAL A 2 7.55 -7.37 -7.54
N PHE A 3 8.63 -6.75 -7.10
CA PHE A 3 8.62 -5.39 -6.58
C PHE A 3 9.71 -4.56 -7.25
N THR A 4 9.44 -3.26 -7.42
CA THR A 4 10.42 -2.24 -7.81
C THR A 4 10.43 -1.13 -6.77
N ILE A 5 11.43 -0.25 -6.83
CA ILE A 5 11.46 0.94 -5.98
C ILE A 5 11.34 2.17 -6.87
N ASN A 6 10.34 2.99 -6.60
CA ASN A 6 10.11 4.26 -7.28
C ASN A 6 10.41 5.43 -6.33
N ALA A 7 10.74 6.58 -6.91
CA ALA A 7 10.88 7.84 -6.19
C ALA A 7 10.20 8.97 -6.96
N TYR A 8 9.57 9.91 -6.26
CA TYR A 8 8.85 11.04 -6.87
C TYR A 8 8.77 12.23 -5.93
N LYS A 9 8.55 13.44 -6.46
CA LYS A 9 8.20 14.63 -5.66
C LYS A 9 6.70 14.91 -5.75
N ILE A 10 6.16 15.64 -4.78
CA ILE A 10 4.76 16.10 -4.77
C ILE A 10 4.73 17.56 -5.24
N PRO A 11 3.81 17.97 -6.13
CA PRO A 11 2.85 17.12 -6.84
C PRO A 11 3.57 16.16 -7.80
N LEU A 12 2.91 15.04 -8.16
CA LEU A 12 3.49 13.92 -8.90
C LEU A 12 3.90 14.32 -10.34
N GLU A 13 4.95 15.12 -10.46
CA GLU A 13 5.43 15.71 -11.72
C GLU A 13 6.46 14.83 -12.42
N SER A 14 7.24 14.07 -11.64
CA SER A 14 8.31 13.21 -12.17
C SER A 14 8.51 12.01 -11.26
N VAL A 15 8.48 10.82 -11.87
CA VAL A 15 8.71 9.54 -11.20
C VAL A 15 10.02 8.97 -11.72
N TYR A 16 10.87 8.52 -10.81
CA TYR A 16 12.12 7.84 -11.09
C TYR A 16 12.03 6.41 -10.59
N ARG A 17 12.70 5.48 -11.25
CA ARG A 17 12.81 4.10 -10.79
C ARG A 17 14.25 3.66 -10.71
N LEU A 18 14.52 2.88 -9.67
CA LEU A 18 15.78 2.19 -9.49
C LEU A 18 16.00 1.15 -10.60
N LYS A 19 17.13 1.27 -11.29
CA LYS A 19 17.59 0.35 -12.34
C LYS A 19 18.60 -0.66 -11.79
N ASN A 20 18.79 -1.76 -12.50
CA ASN A 20 19.70 -2.84 -12.10
C ASN A 20 21.19 -2.42 -12.03
N ASN A 21 21.53 -1.28 -12.64
CA ASN A 21 22.83 -0.63 -12.55
C ASN A 21 22.98 0.32 -11.34
N ASN A 22 21.97 0.36 -10.46
CA ASN A 22 21.82 1.26 -9.29
C ASN A 22 21.61 2.74 -9.61
N ASN A 23 21.32 3.09 -10.87
CA ASN A 23 20.89 4.45 -11.23
C ASN A 23 19.39 4.63 -11.07
N TRP A 24 18.98 5.88 -10.95
CA TRP A 24 17.58 6.29 -10.93
C TRP A 24 17.23 6.99 -12.23
N GLU A 25 16.28 6.42 -12.98
CA GLU A 25 15.91 6.94 -14.29
C GLU A 25 14.42 7.28 -14.35
N PRO A 26 14.02 8.33 -15.10
CA PRO A 26 12.62 8.71 -15.25
C PRO A 26 11.74 7.57 -15.75
N GLN A 27 10.48 7.54 -15.31
CA GLN A 27 9.46 6.59 -15.74
C GLN A 27 8.19 7.32 -16.19
N GLU A 28 7.63 6.87 -17.31
CA GLU A 28 6.37 7.42 -17.82
C GLU A 28 5.15 6.93 -17.02
N HIS A 29 5.20 5.69 -16.50
CA HIS A 29 4.08 5.04 -15.81
C HIS A 29 4.52 4.25 -14.59
N PHE A 30 3.79 4.38 -13.48
CA PHE A 30 4.11 3.77 -12.17
C PHE A 30 4.17 2.23 -12.21
N LEU A 31 3.31 1.61 -13.02
CA LEU A 31 3.09 0.16 -13.08
C LEU A 31 3.74 -0.53 -14.29
N THR A 32 4.21 0.20 -15.29
CA THR A 32 4.96 -0.41 -16.40
C THR A 32 6.29 -0.89 -15.87
N ILE A 33 6.71 -2.12 -16.15
CA ILE A 33 7.98 -2.69 -15.70
C ILE A 33 8.85 -3.06 -16.91
N ASP A 34 10.13 -2.73 -16.82
CA ASP A 34 11.17 -3.13 -17.77
C ASP A 34 12.04 -4.22 -17.12
N PHE A 35 11.80 -5.48 -17.49
CA PHE A 35 12.52 -6.62 -16.93
C PHE A 35 14.01 -6.66 -17.25
N GLU A 36 14.46 -5.95 -18.27
CA GLU A 36 15.88 -5.95 -18.66
C GLU A 36 16.67 -4.90 -17.87
N ASN A 37 16.05 -3.77 -17.53
CA ASN A 37 16.74 -2.62 -16.96
C ASN A 37 16.33 -2.27 -15.52
N ASP A 38 15.12 -2.62 -15.08
CA ASP A 38 14.67 -2.30 -13.72
C ASP A 38 15.37 -3.17 -12.67
N MET A 39 15.59 -2.59 -11.49
CA MET A 39 15.92 -3.37 -10.31
C MET A 39 14.65 -4.05 -9.81
N ILE A 40 14.65 -5.39 -9.83
CA ILE A 40 13.49 -6.21 -9.49
C ILE A 40 13.79 -7.04 -8.25
N PHE A 41 12.90 -6.95 -7.27
CA PHE A 41 12.94 -7.71 -6.02
C PHE A 41 11.85 -8.78 -6.04
N ASN A 42 12.13 -9.96 -5.49
CA ASN A 42 11.15 -11.05 -5.44
C ASN A 42 10.20 -10.91 -4.24
N THR A 43 10.63 -10.19 -3.22
CA THR A 43 9.87 -9.92 -1.98
C THR A 43 9.92 -8.45 -1.63
N HIS A 44 8.97 -8.00 -0.81
CA HIS A 44 8.97 -6.63 -0.31
C HIS A 44 10.16 -6.40 0.63
N GLU A 45 10.45 -7.39 1.46
CA GLU A 45 11.56 -7.38 2.43
C GLU A 45 12.93 -7.23 1.76
N GLU A 46 13.12 -7.81 0.57
CA GLU A 46 14.33 -7.61 -0.23
C GLU A 46 14.49 -6.14 -0.68
N ALA A 47 13.40 -5.49 -1.07
CA ALA A 47 13.40 -4.09 -1.47
C ALA A 47 13.64 -3.16 -0.26
N GLU A 48 12.99 -3.42 0.88
CA GLU A 48 13.24 -2.69 2.13
C GLU A 48 14.68 -2.83 2.61
N LYS A 49 15.24 -4.05 2.49
CA LYS A 49 16.62 -4.31 2.81
C LYS A 49 17.56 -3.50 1.92
N TRP A 50 17.28 -3.43 0.61
CA TRP A 50 18.08 -2.61 -0.30
C TRP A 50 18.04 -1.13 0.12
N LEU A 51 16.87 -0.59 0.47
CA LEU A 51 16.72 0.79 0.96
C LEU A 51 17.54 1.03 2.24
N SER A 52 17.46 0.11 3.19
CA SER A 52 18.17 0.18 4.47
C SER A 52 19.70 0.09 4.32
N ASP A 53 20.17 -0.73 3.38
CA ASP A 53 21.59 -0.87 3.07
C ASP A 53 22.12 0.36 2.29
N ASN A 54 21.25 1.11 1.61
CA ASN A 54 21.57 2.25 0.76
C ASN A 54 20.95 3.56 1.27
N ASN A 55 21.27 3.93 2.52
CA ASN A 55 20.69 5.11 3.18
C ASN A 55 20.91 6.45 2.46
N ILE A 56 21.87 6.53 1.53
CA ILE A 56 22.13 7.73 0.75
C ILE A 56 22.18 7.34 -0.73
N ILE A 57 21.27 7.91 -1.51
CA ILE A 57 21.17 7.69 -2.95
C ILE A 57 21.27 9.00 -3.72
N LEU A 58 21.48 8.90 -5.04
CA LEU A 58 21.48 10.04 -5.95
C LEU A 58 20.31 9.88 -6.92
N ILE A 59 19.35 10.80 -6.86
CA ILE A 59 18.22 10.86 -7.79
C ILE A 59 18.31 12.19 -8.50
N ASN A 60 18.44 12.17 -9.83
CA ASN A 60 18.53 13.39 -10.64
C ASN A 60 19.59 14.38 -10.12
N GLU A 61 20.79 13.88 -9.80
CA GLU A 61 21.92 14.64 -9.22
C GLU A 61 21.69 15.18 -7.79
N GLU A 62 20.52 14.96 -7.21
CA GLU A 62 20.21 15.33 -5.83
C GLU A 62 20.57 14.19 -4.87
N LYS A 63 21.26 14.52 -3.78
CA LYS A 63 21.58 13.58 -2.71
C LYS A 63 20.38 13.42 -1.80
N VAL A 64 19.91 12.19 -1.66
CA VAL A 64 18.67 11.86 -0.96
C VAL A 64 18.96 10.89 0.20
N ASN A 65 18.45 11.20 1.40
CA ASN A 65 18.58 10.33 2.58
C ASN A 65 17.36 9.42 2.72
N VAL A 66 17.55 8.12 2.48
CA VAL A 66 16.47 7.12 2.50
C VAL A 66 15.88 6.93 3.90
N SER A 67 16.68 7.09 4.95
CA SER A 67 16.26 6.88 6.35
C SER A 67 15.37 8.01 6.90
N GLU A 68 15.29 9.14 6.20
CA GLU A 68 14.44 10.28 6.56
C GLU A 68 13.04 10.18 5.94
N PHE A 69 12.75 9.16 5.12
CA PHE A 69 11.41 8.90 4.56
C PHE A 69 10.50 8.20 5.55
N GLN A 70 10.27 8.89 6.66
CA GLN A 70 9.01 8.80 7.36
C GLN A 70 7.99 9.60 6.54
N VAL A 71 6.79 9.06 6.32
CA VAL A 71 5.70 9.67 5.54
C VAL A 71 5.43 11.10 6.02
N ASP A 72 6.13 12.09 5.47
CA ASP A 72 5.86 13.51 5.67
C ASP A 72 5.13 14.00 4.44
N CYS A 73 3.81 13.80 4.45
CA CYS A 73 2.90 14.17 3.37
C CYS A 73 2.84 15.70 3.11
N TYR A 74 3.67 16.48 3.78
CA TYR A 74 3.75 17.93 3.67
C TYR A 74 5.08 18.44 3.10
N ASP A 75 6.10 17.59 2.94
CA ASP A 75 7.40 18.04 2.43
C ASP A 75 7.48 17.92 0.90
N VAL A 76 7.05 18.98 0.23
CA VAL A 76 7.06 19.12 -1.22
C VAL A 76 8.47 19.20 -1.82
N GLU A 77 9.51 19.42 -1.02
CA GLU A 77 10.88 19.57 -1.52
C GLU A 77 11.64 18.23 -1.64
N ASN A 78 11.17 17.20 -0.92
CA ASN A 78 11.85 15.91 -0.80
C ASN A 78 11.25 14.80 -1.70
N PHE A 79 12.11 13.88 -2.12
CA PHE A 79 11.72 12.71 -2.92
C PHE A 79 11.02 11.66 -2.06
N ASN A 80 9.72 11.44 -2.23
CA ASN A 80 9.05 10.27 -1.65
C ASN A 80 9.60 9.00 -2.32
N ILE A 81 10.00 8.01 -1.52
CA ILE A 81 10.47 6.71 -1.99
C ILE A 81 9.48 5.64 -1.59
N GLU A 82 9.10 4.79 -2.53
CA GLU A 82 8.11 3.75 -2.30
C GLU A 82 8.44 2.45 -3.04
N ILE A 83 8.07 1.35 -2.40
CA ILE A 83 8.11 0.02 -3.00
C ILE A 83 6.79 -0.20 -3.74
N VAL A 84 6.87 -0.61 -5.00
CA VAL A 84 5.73 -0.78 -5.89
C VAL A 84 5.61 -2.25 -6.28
N VAL A 85 4.42 -2.83 -6.09
CA VAL A 85 4.13 -4.22 -6.43
C VAL A 85 3.69 -4.38 -7.89
N HIS A 86 4.23 -5.41 -8.55
CA HIS A 86 3.89 -5.82 -9.90
C HIS A 86 3.38 -7.26 -9.90
N ARG A 87 2.16 -7.46 -10.43
CA ARG A 87 1.39 -8.68 -10.19
C ARG A 87 1.54 -9.68 -11.33
N ARG A 88 1.74 -10.95 -10.94
CA ARG A 88 1.68 -12.12 -11.86
C ARG A 88 0.29 -12.74 -11.91
N THR A 89 -0.49 -12.53 -10.85
CA THR A 89 -1.83 -13.09 -10.68
C THR A 89 -2.78 -11.99 -10.22
N LYS A 90 -4.06 -12.11 -10.61
CA LYS A 90 -5.08 -11.19 -10.13
C LYS A 90 -5.28 -11.39 -8.63
N PRO A 91 -5.26 -10.32 -7.82
CA PRO A 91 -5.60 -10.42 -6.41
C PRO A 91 -7.11 -10.65 -6.22
N SER A 92 -7.47 -11.13 -5.04
CA SER A 92 -8.85 -11.35 -4.64
C SER A 92 -9.56 -10.02 -4.31
N ILE A 93 -10.88 -10.06 -4.27
CA ILE A 93 -11.71 -8.97 -3.74
C ILE A 93 -12.39 -9.50 -2.48
N PHE A 94 -12.20 -8.81 -1.36
CA PHE A 94 -12.86 -9.11 -0.10
C PHE A 94 -14.32 -8.63 -0.11
N THR A 95 -15.12 -9.15 0.81
CA THR A 95 -16.54 -8.80 0.94
C THR A 95 -16.85 -8.15 2.28
N GLU A 96 -18.03 -7.55 2.40
CA GLU A 96 -18.54 -7.04 3.68
C GLU A 96 -18.59 -8.14 4.77
N LYS A 97 -18.85 -9.39 4.38
CA LYS A 97 -18.82 -10.53 5.30
C LYS A 97 -17.41 -10.82 5.81
N ASP A 98 -16.39 -10.61 4.99
CA ASP A 98 -15.00 -10.75 5.42
C ASP A 98 -14.63 -9.70 6.45
N VAL A 99 -15.02 -8.43 6.23
CA VAL A 99 -14.81 -7.33 7.20
C VAL A 99 -15.45 -7.67 8.54
N ARG A 100 -16.73 -8.09 8.52
CA ARG A 100 -17.44 -8.48 9.75
C ARG A 100 -16.74 -9.61 10.49
N ARG A 101 -16.35 -10.65 9.77
CA ARG A 101 -15.67 -11.82 10.35
C ARG A 101 -14.36 -11.40 11.02
N VAL A 102 -13.50 -10.69 10.28
CA VAL A 102 -12.16 -10.30 10.72
C VAL A 102 -12.21 -9.37 11.94
N LEU A 103 -13.11 -8.37 11.95
CA LEU A 103 -13.26 -7.46 13.10
C LEU A 103 -13.83 -8.16 14.33
N LYS A 104 -14.81 -9.05 14.14
CA LYS A 104 -15.43 -9.81 15.24
C LYS A 104 -14.44 -10.77 15.91
N GLU A 105 -13.57 -11.40 15.12
CA GLU A 105 -12.58 -12.37 15.61
C GLU A 105 -11.36 -11.71 16.28
N GLY A 106 -11.26 -10.38 16.23
CA GLY A 106 -10.13 -9.65 16.82
C GLY A 106 -10.04 -9.72 18.34
N ASP A 107 -8.83 -9.55 18.85
CA ASP A 107 -8.56 -9.54 20.29
C ASP A 107 -8.27 -8.12 20.77
N ASP A 108 -9.29 -7.48 21.37
CA ASP A 108 -9.23 -6.09 21.83
C ASP A 108 -8.31 -5.90 23.07
N ARG A 109 -7.67 -6.96 23.57
CA ARG A 109 -6.62 -6.83 24.60
C ARG A 109 -5.30 -6.31 24.02
N TYR A 110 -5.15 -6.33 22.71
CA TYR A 110 -3.94 -5.91 21.99
C TYR A 110 -4.27 -4.78 21.03
N ASN A 111 -3.22 -4.09 20.58
CA ASN A 111 -3.33 -3.20 19.43
C ASN A 111 -3.53 -4.05 18.17
N ASN A 112 -4.44 -3.61 17.30
CA ASN A 112 -4.75 -4.31 16.06
C ASN A 112 -4.74 -3.35 14.88
N SER A 113 -4.34 -3.83 13.70
CA SER A 113 -4.54 -3.11 12.43
C SER A 113 -5.26 -3.99 11.43
N LEU A 114 -6.25 -3.39 10.78
CA LEU A 114 -6.96 -4.01 9.67
C LEU A 114 -6.20 -3.74 8.38
N ILE A 115 -5.73 -4.79 7.73
CA ILE A 115 -4.88 -4.71 6.53
C ILE A 115 -5.49 -5.50 5.37
N ILE A 116 -5.10 -5.12 4.16
CA ILE A 116 -5.25 -5.90 2.93
C ILE A 116 -3.85 -6.31 2.49
N ASP A 117 -3.59 -7.62 2.40
CA ASP A 117 -2.32 -8.10 1.86
C ASP A 117 -2.23 -7.88 0.35
N PHE A 118 -1.06 -8.09 -0.24
CA PHE A 118 -0.90 -7.90 -1.67
C PHE A 118 -1.80 -8.85 -2.49
N GLU A 119 -2.21 -9.99 -1.97
CA GLU A 119 -3.11 -10.92 -2.64
C GLU A 119 -4.59 -10.52 -2.52
N GLY A 120 -4.90 -9.40 -1.88
CA GLY A 120 -6.27 -8.88 -1.73
C GLY A 120 -7.04 -9.51 -0.57
N ASN A 121 -6.37 -10.22 0.35
CA ASN A 121 -7.01 -10.84 1.51
C ASN A 121 -7.02 -9.87 2.68
N LEU A 122 -8.18 -9.77 3.32
CA LEU A 122 -8.36 -8.98 4.53
C LEU A 122 -7.85 -9.74 5.76
N LYS A 123 -7.05 -9.08 6.60
CA LYS A 123 -6.53 -9.64 7.85
C LYS A 123 -6.57 -8.61 8.96
N LEU A 124 -6.72 -9.09 10.19
CA LEU A 124 -6.45 -8.31 11.39
C LEU A 124 -5.13 -8.81 11.97
N ILE A 125 -4.16 -7.91 12.11
CA ILE A 125 -2.86 -8.24 12.67
C ILE A 125 -2.63 -7.46 13.95
N GLN A 126 -1.83 -8.02 14.85
CA GLN A 126 -1.33 -7.28 16.01
C GLN A 126 -0.14 -6.45 15.56
N SER A 127 -0.18 -5.15 15.83
CA SER A 127 0.86 -4.23 15.40
C SER A 127 0.88 -3.00 16.29
N ASN A 128 2.01 -2.30 16.29
CA ASN A 128 2.13 -0.97 16.89
C ASN A 128 2.14 0.10 15.80
N PRO A 129 1.83 1.38 16.13
CA PRO A 129 1.73 2.44 15.14
C PRO A 129 2.97 2.59 14.27
N GLU A 130 4.16 2.57 14.86
CA GLU A 130 5.43 2.73 14.12
C GLU A 130 5.63 1.63 13.06
N GLU A 131 5.28 0.38 13.38
CA GLU A 131 5.44 -0.76 12.47
C GLU A 131 4.53 -0.62 11.24
N ILE A 132 3.28 -0.21 11.46
CA ILE A 132 2.30 -0.03 10.37
C ILE A 132 2.60 1.21 9.52
N ILE A 133 3.08 2.29 10.13
CA ILE A 133 3.31 3.54 9.40
C ILE A 133 4.58 3.42 8.55
N TYR A 134 5.64 2.81 9.08
CA TYR A 134 6.97 2.88 8.48
C TYR A 134 7.45 1.59 7.81
N HIS A 135 6.81 0.45 8.08
CA HIS A 135 7.25 -0.88 7.62
C HIS A 135 6.09 -1.73 7.07
N SER A 136 5.10 -1.09 6.43
CA SER A 136 3.91 -1.79 5.95
C SER A 136 4.19 -2.58 4.66
N ASN A 137 4.40 -3.89 4.81
CA ASN A 137 4.50 -4.87 3.72
C ASN A 137 3.11 -5.32 3.25
N TYR A 138 2.16 -4.39 3.23
CA TYR A 138 0.75 -4.62 2.93
C TYR A 138 0.27 -3.60 1.90
N ALA A 139 -0.69 -4.03 1.09
CA ALA A 139 -1.26 -3.18 0.06
C ALA A 139 -2.04 -2.00 0.65
N VAL A 140 -2.83 -2.26 1.69
CA VAL A 140 -3.57 -1.24 2.44
C VAL A 140 -3.46 -1.56 3.92
N SER A 141 -3.15 -0.55 4.72
CA SER A 141 -3.10 -0.66 6.18
C SER A 141 -3.88 0.47 6.83
N ASN A 142 -4.83 0.13 7.69
CA ASN A 142 -5.49 1.13 8.54
C ASN A 142 -4.61 1.54 9.71
N GLU A 143 -4.92 2.71 10.26
CA GLU A 143 -4.44 3.11 11.58
C GLU A 143 -4.66 2.01 12.63
N VAL A 144 -3.84 2.07 13.68
CA VAL A 144 -3.89 1.09 14.77
C VAL A 144 -5.14 1.32 15.62
N TYR A 145 -5.95 0.28 15.72
CA TYR A 145 -7.00 0.15 16.72
C TYR A 145 -6.34 -0.18 18.06
N ASN A 146 -6.18 0.84 18.90
CA ASN A 146 -5.63 0.72 20.24
C ASN A 146 -6.40 -0.29 21.11
N SER A 147 -5.67 -1.07 21.91
CA SER A 147 -6.26 -2.03 22.84
C SER A 147 -7.37 -1.41 23.71
N GLY A 148 -8.53 -2.05 23.76
CA GLY A 148 -9.63 -1.73 24.67
C GLY A 148 -10.53 -0.59 24.20
N ASN A 149 -10.38 -0.12 22.96
CA ASN A 149 -11.25 0.91 22.39
C ASN A 149 -12.54 0.35 21.78
N GLY A 150 -12.66 -0.98 21.69
CA GLY A 150 -13.86 -1.65 21.17
C GLY A 150 -14.04 -1.58 19.67
N PHE A 151 -13.00 -1.27 18.88
CA PHE A 151 -13.05 -1.36 17.41
C PHE A 151 -12.87 -2.78 16.88
N VAL A 152 -12.55 -3.76 17.74
CA VAL A 152 -12.49 -5.19 17.39
C VAL A 152 -13.11 -6.08 18.49
N GLY A 153 -13.26 -7.38 18.23
CA GLY A 153 -13.60 -8.39 19.23
C GLY A 153 -15.04 -8.39 19.71
N ARG A 154 -15.95 -7.77 18.95
CA ARG A 154 -17.39 -7.72 19.28
C ARG A 154 -18.26 -7.74 18.04
N GLU A 155 -19.57 -7.79 18.25
CA GLU A 155 -20.54 -7.57 17.18
C GLU A 155 -20.65 -6.08 16.87
N PHE A 156 -20.70 -5.76 15.58
CA PHE A 156 -20.85 -4.40 15.07
C PHE A 156 -22.14 -4.25 14.29
N SER A 157 -22.68 -3.03 14.26
CA SER A 157 -23.84 -2.71 13.44
C SER A 157 -23.52 -2.83 11.95
N ASP A 158 -24.54 -3.13 11.15
CA ASP A 158 -24.39 -3.23 9.69
C ASP A 158 -23.87 -1.92 9.09
N LEU A 159 -24.32 -0.78 9.62
CA LEU A 159 -23.85 0.53 9.18
C LEU A 159 -22.34 0.72 9.40
N TYR A 160 -21.82 0.30 10.56
CA TYR A 160 -20.39 0.42 10.86
C TYR A 160 -19.55 -0.50 9.96
N ILE A 161 -19.98 -1.76 9.82
CA ILE A 161 -19.30 -2.70 8.91
C ILE A 161 -19.32 -2.18 7.48
N LYS A 162 -20.45 -1.62 7.03
CA LYS A 162 -20.57 -1.04 5.69
C LYS A 162 -19.60 0.10 5.48
N TYR A 163 -19.50 1.01 6.45
CA TYR A 163 -18.60 2.15 6.39
C TYR A 163 -17.13 1.73 6.22
N ILE A 164 -16.66 0.78 7.04
CA ILE A 164 -15.29 0.27 6.96
C ILE A 164 -15.07 -0.46 5.62
N TYR A 165 -16.03 -1.27 5.18
CA TYR A 165 -15.95 -1.99 3.91
C TYR A 165 -15.78 -1.04 2.71
N LEU A 166 -16.58 0.03 2.62
CA LEU A 166 -16.49 0.98 1.52
C LEU A 166 -15.15 1.71 1.49
N ASN A 167 -14.67 2.13 2.66
CA ASN A 167 -13.36 2.77 2.79
C ASN A 167 -12.20 1.84 2.39
N LEU A 168 -12.27 0.57 2.77
CA LEU A 168 -11.30 -0.42 2.32
C LEU A 168 -11.33 -0.61 0.80
N LEU A 169 -12.51 -0.64 0.17
CA LEU A 169 -12.62 -0.77 -1.28
C LEU A 169 -12.01 0.42 -2.00
N ASP A 170 -12.26 1.64 -1.51
CA ASP A 170 -11.73 2.85 -2.11
C ASP A 170 -10.19 2.92 -2.02
N ASN A 171 -9.63 2.61 -0.85
CA ASN A 171 -8.17 2.51 -0.69
C ASN A 171 -7.56 1.35 -1.49
N TRP A 172 -8.32 0.26 -1.68
CA TRP A 172 -7.91 -0.83 -2.56
C TRP A 172 -7.86 -0.40 -4.04
N VAL A 173 -8.78 0.46 -4.48
CA VAL A 173 -8.69 1.10 -5.80
C VAL A 173 -7.39 1.90 -5.93
N LEU A 174 -7.07 2.76 -4.95
CA LEU A 174 -5.83 3.56 -4.98
C LEU A 174 -4.57 2.67 -5.06
N HIS A 175 -4.57 1.56 -4.30
CA HIS A 175 -3.51 0.56 -4.38
C HIS A 175 -3.44 -0.08 -5.77
N LEU A 176 -4.57 -0.52 -6.35
CA LEU A 176 -4.59 -1.19 -7.66
C LEU A 176 -4.17 -0.26 -8.80
N GLU A 177 -4.46 1.04 -8.72
CA GLU A 177 -4.07 2.03 -9.73
C GLU A 177 -2.57 2.34 -9.73
N SER A 178 -1.91 2.19 -8.58
CA SER A 178 -0.54 2.69 -8.38
C SER A 178 0.48 1.61 -8.03
N GLY A 179 0.04 0.48 -7.48
CA GLY A 179 0.88 -0.58 -6.91
C GLY A 179 1.57 -0.19 -5.59
N ARG A 180 1.26 0.98 -5.04
CA ARG A 180 1.87 1.54 -3.81
C ARG A 180 1.18 0.99 -2.57
N SER A 181 1.90 0.83 -1.46
CA SER A 181 1.27 0.58 -0.16
C SER A 181 0.51 1.83 0.31
N ILE A 182 -0.75 1.67 0.73
CA ILE A 182 -1.62 2.77 1.16
C ILE A 182 -1.83 2.71 2.68
N TYR A 183 -1.40 3.75 3.40
CA TYR A 183 -1.71 3.91 4.82
C TYR A 183 -2.92 4.82 5.01
N VAL A 184 -3.96 4.30 5.65
CA VAL A 184 -5.27 4.98 5.81
C VAL A 184 -5.34 5.66 7.16
N THR A 185 -5.35 7.00 7.14
CA THR A 185 -5.52 7.86 8.33
C THR A 185 -6.84 8.62 8.33
N CYS A 186 -7.49 8.73 7.19
CA CYS A 186 -8.78 9.38 7.03
C CYS A 186 -9.73 8.47 6.25
N TYR A 187 -10.99 8.52 6.64
CA TYR A 187 -12.06 7.80 5.99
C TYR A 187 -12.93 8.79 5.22
N GLU A 188 -13.27 8.45 3.99
CA GLU A 188 -14.17 9.24 3.17
C GLU A 188 -15.63 8.90 3.45
N ASP A 189 -16.48 9.92 3.33
CA ASP A 189 -17.93 9.78 3.39
C ASP A 189 -18.51 9.71 1.97
N ASN A 190 -19.61 8.98 1.82
CA ASN A 190 -20.40 8.89 0.58
C ASN A 190 -19.72 8.15 -0.60
N ILE A 191 -18.89 7.14 -0.31
CA ILE A 191 -18.33 6.24 -1.32
C ILE A 191 -19.47 5.45 -2.01
N ASP A 192 -19.52 5.51 -3.34
CA ASP A 192 -20.46 4.73 -4.16
C ASP A 192 -19.94 3.31 -4.37
N GLU A 193 -20.56 2.34 -3.69
CA GLU A 193 -20.18 0.93 -3.75
C GLU A 193 -20.17 0.36 -5.17
N GLU A 194 -21.21 0.62 -5.96
CA GLU A 194 -21.38 0.01 -7.28
C GLU A 194 -20.29 0.53 -8.22
N ASN A 195 -20.04 1.84 -8.18
CA ASN A 195 -18.99 2.46 -8.97
C ASN A 195 -17.59 2.01 -8.52
N THR A 196 -17.33 1.90 -7.21
CA THR A 196 -16.02 1.45 -6.70
C THR A 196 -15.76 -0.01 -7.10
N ILE A 197 -16.75 -0.91 -6.95
CA ILE A 197 -16.62 -2.31 -7.39
C ILE A 197 -16.43 -2.39 -8.91
N TYR A 198 -17.17 -1.58 -9.68
CA TYR A 198 -16.98 -1.50 -11.13
C TYR A 198 -15.54 -1.11 -11.49
N LYS A 199 -14.99 -0.07 -10.84
CA LYS A 199 -13.62 0.39 -11.05
C LYS A 199 -12.59 -0.69 -10.71
N ILE A 200 -12.75 -1.39 -9.59
CA ILE A 200 -11.89 -2.54 -9.23
C ILE A 200 -11.92 -3.58 -10.35
N ASN A 201 -13.11 -3.97 -10.82
CA ASN A 201 -13.23 -5.00 -11.85
C ASN A 201 -12.60 -4.58 -13.18
N GLN A 202 -12.68 -3.30 -13.56
CA GLN A 202 -11.96 -2.75 -14.72
C GLN A 202 -10.45 -2.87 -14.52
N LEU A 203 -9.92 -2.37 -13.41
CA LEU A 203 -8.47 -2.45 -13.10
C LEU A 203 -7.95 -3.90 -13.10
N LEU A 204 -8.71 -4.84 -12.52
CA LEU A 204 -8.35 -6.25 -12.54
C LEU A 204 -8.44 -6.88 -13.94
N SER A 205 -9.31 -6.37 -14.81
CA SER A 205 -9.43 -6.84 -16.19
C SER A 205 -8.28 -6.36 -17.06
N ASP A 206 -7.89 -5.10 -16.88
CA ASP A 206 -6.82 -4.41 -17.62
C ASP A 206 -5.42 -4.68 -17.07
N MET A 207 -5.33 -5.35 -15.91
CA MET A 207 -4.06 -5.65 -15.26
C MET A 207 -3.15 -6.45 -16.20
N ASN A 208 -2.02 -5.82 -16.59
CA ASN A 208 -0.96 -6.48 -17.33
C ASN A 208 -0.23 -7.47 -16.44
N LEU A 209 -0.75 -8.70 -16.37
CA LEU A 209 -0.13 -9.77 -15.61
C LEU A 209 1.22 -10.12 -16.23
N LEU A 210 2.25 -10.10 -15.39
CA LEU A 210 3.59 -10.55 -15.77
C LEU A 210 3.52 -12.02 -16.20
N LYS A 211 3.89 -12.29 -17.46
CA LYS A 211 3.94 -13.63 -18.05
C LYS A 211 5.24 -14.34 -17.72
#